data_AF-W4VDH4-F1
#
_entry.id   AF-W4VDH4-F1
#
_cell.length_a   1.000
_cell.length_b   1.000
_cell.length_c   1.000
_cell.angle_alpha   90.00
_cell.angle_beta   90.00
_cell.angle_gamma   90.00
#
_symmetry.space_group_name_H-M   'P 1'
#
loop_
_entity.id
_entity.type
_entity.pdbx_description
1 polymer ?
#
loop_
_entity_poly.entity_id
_entity_poly.type
_entity_poly.pdbx_seq_one_letter_code
_entity_poly.pdbx_strand_id
1 'polypeptide(L)'
;MNFALMLDKTFKDIAFNMVEKKFYITAGDNQIYVYNYQDFTMVNTVSSIGEISKLFYVGGKLCALSRNANGRPMFEVIEELKIKYGDVNNDGKINSTDIMYLKGHLLRKSGYKLEGYGLLAADVDGDGLVTSLDLSYLKRYILRKISDFPANNK
;
A
#
# COMPACT_ATOMS: atom_id res chain seq x y z
N MET A 1 15.76 34.73 2.17
CA MET A 1 16.24 33.33 2.08
C MET A 1 15.64 32.60 3.27
N ASN A 2 14.62 31.77 3.05
CA ASN A 2 14.02 31.01 4.15
C ASN A 2 14.86 29.74 4.36
N PHE A 3 15.46 29.61 5.54
CA PHE A 3 16.32 28.47 5.93
C PHE A 3 15.51 27.29 6.49
N ALA A 4 14.19 27.35 6.42
CA ALA A 4 13.30 26.31 6.90
C ALA A 4 12.37 25.86 5.79
N LEU A 5 12.36 24.55 5.54
CA LEU A 5 11.33 23.88 4.76
C LEU A 5 10.22 23.48 5.72
N MET A 6 9.00 23.95 5.46
CA MET A 6 7.82 23.55 6.22
C MET A 6 7.14 22.41 5.48
N LEU A 7 6.83 21.33 6.19
CA LEU A 7 5.95 20.28 5.66
C LEU A 7 4.52 20.83 5.52
N ASP A 8 3.74 20.23 4.62
CA ASP A 8 2.32 20.56 4.43
C ASP A 8 1.43 20.09 5.60
N LYS A 9 1.94 19.19 6.45
CA LYS A 9 1.29 18.70 7.66
C LYS A 9 2.12 19.01 8.91
N THR A 10 1.42 19.37 9.98
CA THR A 10 1.99 19.36 11.33
C THR A 10 1.99 17.92 11.86
N PHE A 11 2.87 17.64 12.82
CA PHE A 11 2.95 16.31 13.41
C PHE A 11 3.26 16.36 14.91
N LYS A 12 2.82 15.32 15.62
CA LYS A 12 3.15 15.06 17.03
C LYS A 12 4.26 14.05 17.19
N ASP A 13 4.40 13.13 16.24
CA ASP A 13 5.49 12.16 16.24
C ASP A 13 5.97 11.83 14.83
N ILE A 14 7.20 11.35 14.74
CA ILE A 14 7.91 11.07 13.50
C ILE A 14 8.77 9.80 13.61
N ALA A 15 8.76 8.98 12.56
CA ALA A 15 9.64 7.83 12.41
C ALA A 15 10.38 7.89 11.07
N PHE A 16 11.54 7.25 11.03
CA PHE A 16 12.51 7.40 9.94
C PHE A 16 12.92 6.04 9.39
N ASN A 17 12.79 5.84 8.08
CA ASN A 17 13.29 4.67 7.36
C ASN A 17 14.39 5.09 6.37
N MET A 18 15.64 5.00 6.82
CA MET A 18 16.80 5.38 6.02
C MET A 18 17.07 4.45 4.83
N VAL A 19 16.59 3.20 4.89
CA VAL A 19 16.80 2.20 3.83
C VAL A 19 15.91 2.51 2.63
N GLU A 20 14.62 2.76 2.87
CA GLU A 20 13.67 3.14 1.81
C GLU A 20 13.71 4.62 1.46
N LYS A 21 14.51 5.40 2.17
CA LYS A 21 14.54 6.86 2.07
C LYS A 21 13.14 7.47 2.23
N LYS A 22 12.43 7.03 3.27
CA LYS A 22 11.15 7.61 3.69
C LYS A 22 11.14 8.02 5.15
N PHE A 23 10.29 8.98 5.49
CA PHE A 23 9.91 9.27 6.86
C PHE A 23 8.39 9.35 7.01
N TYR A 24 7.92 9.17 8.24
CA TYR A 24 6.52 8.94 8.57
C TYR A 24 6.15 9.90 9.66
N ILE A 25 5.05 10.62 9.49
CA ILE A 25 4.56 11.53 10.51
C ILE A 25 3.10 11.24 10.84
N THR A 26 2.70 11.54 12.07
CA THR A 26 1.31 11.48 12.50
C THR A 26 0.96 12.71 13.32
N ALA A 27 -0.28 13.20 13.19
CA ALA A 27 -0.82 14.27 14.03
C ALA A 27 -1.41 13.73 15.36
N GLY A 28 -1.33 12.41 15.57
CA GLY A 28 -1.92 11.69 16.68
C GLY A 28 -3.37 11.25 16.45
N ASP A 29 -3.82 11.31 15.21
CA ASP A 29 -5.03 10.64 14.73
C ASP A 29 -4.67 9.21 14.24
N ASN A 30 -5.53 8.61 13.44
CA ASN A 30 -5.27 7.29 12.86
C ASN A 30 -4.51 7.36 11.53
N GLN A 31 -3.99 8.52 11.13
CA GLN A 31 -3.30 8.70 9.85
C GLN A 31 -1.79 8.82 10.03
N ILE A 32 -1.09 8.22 9.08
CA ILE A 32 0.37 8.24 8.96
C ILE A 32 0.68 8.73 7.57
N TYR A 33 1.25 9.92 7.49
CA TYR A 33 1.66 10.53 6.24
C TYR A 33 3.10 10.12 5.93
N VAL A 34 3.31 9.60 4.72
CA VAL A 34 4.60 9.07 4.26
C VAL A 34 5.23 10.09 3.34
N TYR A 35 6.49 10.42 3.60
CA TYR A 35 7.25 11.42 2.84
C TYR A 35 8.56 10.84 2.31
N ASN A 36 9.00 11.34 1.16
CA ASN A 36 10.33 11.08 0.64
C ASN A 36 11.36 12.03 1.30
N TYR A 37 12.55 11.53 1.67
CA TYR A 37 13.60 12.41 2.21
C TYR A 37 14.17 13.41 1.20
N GLN A 38 14.20 13.06 -0.08
CA GLN A 38 14.96 13.81 -1.07
C GLN A 38 14.34 15.18 -1.36
N ASP A 39 13.01 15.21 -1.41
CA ASP A 39 12.23 16.38 -1.78
C ASP A 39 11.14 16.75 -0.77
N PHE A 40 10.99 15.96 0.31
CA PHE A 40 9.97 16.16 1.35
C PHE A 40 8.54 16.22 0.79
N THR A 41 8.30 15.54 -0.34
CA THR A 41 6.96 15.37 -0.89
C THR A 41 6.24 14.24 -0.17
N MET A 42 4.96 14.44 0.12
CA MET A 42 4.09 13.38 0.64
C MET A 42 3.77 12.42 -0.50
N VAL A 43 4.09 11.13 -0.32
CA VAL A 43 3.94 10.09 -1.34
C VAL A 43 2.81 9.11 -1.05
N ASN A 44 2.40 8.98 0.21
CA ASN A 44 1.34 8.05 0.60
C ASN A 44 0.70 8.46 1.94
N THR A 45 -0.44 7.87 2.26
CA THR A 45 -1.04 7.90 3.59
C THR A 45 -1.43 6.48 3.99
N VAL A 46 -0.96 6.05 5.16
CA VAL A 46 -1.30 4.75 5.75
C VAL A 46 -2.18 4.99 6.96
N SER A 47 -3.12 4.08 7.23
CA SER A 47 -4.02 4.19 8.36
C SER A 47 -3.71 3.15 9.42
N SER A 48 -3.79 3.59 10.68
CA SER A 48 -3.86 2.77 11.88
C SER A 48 -5.29 2.32 12.17
N ILE A 49 -5.43 1.26 12.98
CA ILE A 49 -6.74 0.84 13.51
C ILE A 49 -7.22 1.79 14.63
N GLY A 50 -6.32 2.55 15.25
CA GLY A 50 -6.59 3.44 16.37
C GLY A 50 -5.92 4.82 16.26
N GLU A 51 -6.05 5.63 17.30
CA GLU A 51 -5.36 6.92 17.40
C GLU A 51 -3.91 6.70 17.81
N ILE A 52 -2.97 7.23 17.04
CA ILE A 52 -1.55 6.95 17.22
C ILE A 52 -0.97 7.86 18.29
N SER A 53 -0.25 7.26 19.23
CA SER A 53 0.50 8.00 20.25
C SER A 53 2.00 8.04 19.98
N LYS A 54 2.53 6.99 19.33
CA LYS A 54 3.96 6.91 19.00
C LYS A 54 4.22 6.03 17.79
N LEU A 55 5.15 6.42 16.92
CA LEU A 55 5.68 5.69 15.78
C LEU A 55 7.13 5.28 16.06
N PHE A 56 7.49 4.06 15.71
CA PHE A 56 8.86 3.56 15.85
C PHE A 56 9.08 2.32 14.99
N TYR A 57 10.34 2.00 14.72
CA TYR A 57 10.70 0.78 14.00
C TYR A 57 11.13 -0.33 14.96
N VAL A 58 10.61 -1.54 14.76
CA VAL A 58 11.07 -2.76 15.44
C VAL A 58 11.31 -3.84 14.39
N GLY A 59 12.53 -4.37 14.32
CA GLY A 59 12.86 -5.43 13.37
C GLY A 59 12.63 -5.05 11.89
N GLY A 60 12.84 -3.77 11.54
CA GLY A 60 12.63 -3.27 10.18
C GLY A 60 11.16 -3.03 9.79
N LYS A 61 10.22 -3.21 10.71
CA LYS A 61 8.80 -2.92 10.50
C LYS A 61 8.43 -1.62 11.19
N LEU A 62 7.63 -0.80 10.52
CA LEU A 62 7.02 0.36 11.15
C LEU A 62 5.96 -0.14 12.14
N CYS A 63 6.00 0.38 13.36
CA CYS A 63 5.08 0.01 14.42
C CYS A 63 4.53 1.28 15.06
N ALA A 64 3.34 1.14 15.64
CA ALA A 64 2.72 2.21 16.38
C ALA A 64 2.22 1.72 17.75
N LEU A 65 2.33 2.60 18.74
CA LEU A 65 1.57 2.52 19.97
C LEU A 65 0.33 3.39 19.78
N SER A 66 -0.84 2.76 19.79
CA SER A 66 -2.10 3.40 19.43
C SER A 66 -3.16 3.15 20.51
N ARG A 67 -4.29 3.87 20.45
CA ARG A 67 -5.45 3.65 21.31
C ARG A 67 -6.65 3.29 20.44
N ASN A 68 -7.35 2.20 20.78
CA ASN A 68 -8.61 1.89 20.11
C ASN A 68 -9.73 2.86 20.53
N ALA A 69 -10.90 2.70 19.91
CA ALA A 69 -12.11 3.47 20.21
C ALA A 69 -12.52 3.47 21.70
N ASN A 70 -12.08 2.48 22.50
CA ASN A 70 -12.34 2.40 23.93
C ASN A 70 -11.21 3.00 24.80
N GLY A 71 -10.23 3.67 24.20
CA GLY A 71 -9.09 4.29 24.86
C GLY A 71 -8.01 3.32 25.35
N ARG A 72 -8.13 2.01 25.08
CA ARG A 72 -7.15 1.01 25.51
C ARG A 72 -5.89 1.09 24.64
N PRO A 73 -4.70 1.13 25.24
CA PRO A 73 -3.46 1.11 24.48
C PRO A 73 -3.29 -0.23 23.76
N MET A 74 -2.74 -0.18 22.55
CA MET A 74 -2.42 -1.33 21.73
C MET A 74 -1.13 -1.09 20.95
N PHE A 75 -0.55 -2.20 20.52
CA PHE A 75 0.59 -2.21 19.61
C PHE A 75 0.14 -2.73 18.26
N GLU A 76 0.57 -2.07 17.20
CA GLU A 76 0.27 -2.46 15.83
C GLU A 76 1.51 -2.38 14.96
N VAL A 77 1.57 -3.26 13.97
CA VAL A 77 2.49 -3.15 12.85
C VAL A 77 1.78 -2.38 11.76
N ILE A 78 2.38 -1.28 11.32
CA ILE A 78 1.85 -0.46 10.24
C ILE A 78 2.36 -1.04 8.94
N GLU A 79 1.44 -1.61 8.16
CA GLU A 79 1.76 -2.12 6.84
C GLU A 79 1.49 -1.04 5.80
N GLU A 80 2.55 -0.55 5.16
CA GLU A 80 2.38 0.11 3.87
C GLU A 80 1.81 -0.91 2.90
N LEU A 81 0.65 -0.60 2.31
CA LEU A 81 0.09 -1.36 1.21
C LEU A 81 1.03 -1.23 0.01
N LYS A 82 2.01 -2.12 -0.06
CA LYS A 82 2.83 -2.31 -1.25
C LYS A 82 2.05 -3.18 -2.21
N ILE A 83 1.47 -2.56 -3.23
CA ILE A 83 0.76 -3.31 -4.27
C ILE A 83 1.75 -4.16 -5.04
N LYS A 84 1.53 -5.47 -5.01
CA LYS A 84 2.20 -6.40 -5.90
C LYS A 84 1.28 -6.67 -7.07
N TYR A 85 1.47 -5.93 -8.16
CA TYR A 85 0.67 -6.10 -9.37
C TYR A 85 0.68 -7.56 -9.83
N GLY A 86 -0.51 -8.09 -10.14
CA GLY A 86 -0.76 -9.46 -10.54
C GLY A 86 -1.02 -10.45 -9.40
N ASP A 87 -0.75 -10.10 -8.14
CA ASP A 87 -1.08 -10.90 -6.95
C ASP A 87 -2.48 -10.51 -6.45
N VAL A 88 -3.50 -10.98 -7.17
CA VAL A 88 -4.89 -10.55 -7.03
C VAL A 88 -5.52 -11.08 -5.75
N ASN A 89 -5.08 -12.25 -5.27
CA ASN A 89 -5.58 -12.86 -4.04
C ASN A 89 -4.72 -12.55 -2.79
N ASN A 90 -3.66 -11.74 -2.92
CA ASN A 90 -2.74 -11.35 -1.85
C ASN A 90 -2.08 -12.54 -1.13
N ASP A 91 -1.73 -13.59 -1.89
CA ASP A 91 -1.05 -14.77 -1.33
C ASP A 91 0.49 -14.70 -1.43
N GLY A 92 1.00 -13.61 -1.99
CA GLY A 92 2.43 -13.36 -2.19
C GLY A 92 2.98 -13.97 -3.48
N LYS A 93 2.17 -14.62 -4.32
CA LYS A 93 2.59 -15.27 -5.58
C LYS A 93 1.72 -14.78 -6.74
N ILE A 94 2.28 -14.83 -7.95
CA ILE A 94 1.56 -14.50 -9.18
C ILE A 94 1.42 -15.78 -9.99
N ASN A 95 0.23 -16.38 -10.00
CA ASN A 95 -0.02 -17.69 -10.58
C ASN A 95 -1.46 -17.84 -11.13
N SER A 96 -1.84 -19.06 -11.53
CA SER A 96 -3.15 -19.33 -12.13
C SER A 96 -4.34 -19.03 -11.21
N THR A 97 -4.12 -18.97 -9.90
CA THR A 97 -5.13 -18.59 -8.91
C THR A 97 -5.55 -17.14 -9.10
N ASP A 98 -4.61 -16.23 -9.35
CA ASP A 98 -4.90 -14.82 -9.65
C ASP A 98 -5.74 -14.66 -10.92
N ILE A 99 -5.44 -15.46 -11.95
CA ILE A 99 -6.26 -15.54 -13.17
C ILE A 99 -7.69 -15.97 -12.83
N MET A 100 -7.86 -16.96 -11.96
CA MET A 100 -9.18 -17.44 -11.55
C MET A 100 -9.97 -16.35 -10.82
N TYR A 101 -9.34 -15.66 -9.87
CA TYR A 101 -9.96 -14.55 -9.13
C TYR A 101 -10.36 -13.40 -10.06
N LEU A 102 -9.42 -12.90 -10.87
CA LEU A 102 -9.68 -11.81 -11.80
C LEU A 102 -10.76 -12.18 -12.84
N LYS A 103 -10.69 -13.39 -13.42
CA LYS A 103 -11.72 -13.85 -14.36
C LYS A 103 -13.08 -13.98 -13.68
N GLY A 104 -13.12 -14.49 -12.45
CA GLY A 104 -14.34 -14.60 -11.66
C GLY A 104 -14.98 -13.23 -11.41
N HIS A 105 -14.16 -12.23 -11.07
CA HIS A 105 -14.57 -10.84 -10.89
C HIS A 105 -15.19 -10.24 -12.15
N LEU A 106 -14.47 -10.32 -13.29
CA LEU A 106 -14.93 -9.78 -14.57
C LEU A 106 -16.23 -10.44 -15.05
N LEU A 107 -16.42 -11.73 -14.74
CA LEU A 107 -17.64 -12.47 -15.03
C LEU A 107 -18.74 -12.30 -13.98
N ARG A 108 -18.51 -11.48 -12.94
CA ARG A 108 -19.45 -11.24 -11.82
C ARG A 108 -19.91 -12.54 -11.13
N LYS A 109 -19.00 -13.53 -11.02
CA LYS A 109 -19.29 -14.78 -10.32
C LYS A 109 -19.39 -14.54 -8.81
N SER A 110 -20.41 -15.13 -8.18
CA SER A 110 -20.56 -15.09 -6.73
C SER A 110 -19.31 -15.67 -6.04
N GLY A 111 -18.81 -15.00 -5.01
CA GLY A 111 -17.59 -15.38 -4.28
C GLY A 111 -16.26 -14.90 -4.88
N TYR A 112 -16.28 -14.22 -6.03
CA TYR A 112 -15.07 -13.73 -6.72
C TYR A 112 -15.03 -12.21 -6.88
N LYS A 113 -15.82 -11.47 -6.10
CA LYS A 113 -15.78 -10.01 -6.14
C LYS A 113 -14.48 -9.52 -5.51
N LEU A 114 -13.67 -8.77 -6.27
CA LEU A 114 -12.47 -8.10 -5.78
C LEU A 114 -12.85 -6.76 -5.15
N GLU A 115 -12.16 -6.43 -4.06
CA GLU A 115 -12.28 -5.18 -3.30
C GLU A 115 -10.90 -4.79 -2.74
N GLY A 116 -10.71 -3.50 -2.44
CA GLY A 116 -9.48 -2.99 -1.82
C GLY A 116 -8.21 -3.40 -2.57
N TYR A 117 -7.29 -4.07 -1.87
CA TYR A 117 -6.03 -4.55 -2.43
C TYR A 117 -6.20 -5.37 -3.71
N GLY A 118 -7.21 -6.25 -3.78
CA GLY A 118 -7.39 -7.13 -4.95
C GLY A 118 -7.73 -6.36 -6.22
N LEU A 119 -8.42 -5.21 -6.13
CA LEU A 119 -8.65 -4.34 -7.28
C LEU A 119 -7.36 -3.63 -7.71
N LEU A 120 -6.60 -3.11 -6.75
CA LEU A 120 -5.33 -2.41 -7.00
C LEU A 120 -4.29 -3.34 -7.63
N ALA A 121 -4.17 -4.57 -7.13
CA ALA A 121 -3.26 -5.56 -7.67
C ALA A 121 -3.71 -6.11 -9.03
N ALA A 122 -5.01 -6.05 -9.33
CA ALA A 122 -5.57 -6.51 -10.60
C ALA A 122 -5.41 -5.50 -11.75
N ASP A 123 -5.32 -4.19 -11.47
CA ASP A 123 -5.04 -3.14 -12.44
C ASP A 123 -3.54 -3.15 -12.80
N VAL A 124 -3.14 -4.09 -13.66
CA VAL A 124 -1.74 -4.37 -13.97
C VAL A 124 -1.20 -3.48 -15.09
N ASP A 125 -2.06 -2.80 -15.84
CA ASP A 125 -1.62 -1.76 -16.77
C ASP A 125 -1.65 -0.35 -16.18
N GLY A 126 -2.28 -0.17 -15.02
CA GLY A 126 -2.27 1.04 -14.21
C GLY A 126 -3.12 2.15 -14.80
N ASP A 127 -4.18 1.83 -15.53
CA ASP A 127 -5.11 2.81 -16.12
C ASP A 127 -6.25 3.21 -15.17
N GLY A 128 -6.32 2.58 -13.99
CA GLY A 128 -7.33 2.80 -12.96
C GLY A 128 -8.58 1.95 -13.13
N LEU A 129 -8.64 1.08 -14.14
CA LEU A 129 -9.76 0.19 -14.44
C LEU A 129 -9.31 -1.28 -14.43
N VAL A 130 -10.14 -2.15 -13.87
CA VAL A 130 -9.89 -3.60 -13.92
C VAL A 130 -10.70 -4.21 -15.06
N THR A 131 -10.03 -4.61 -16.13
CA THR A 131 -10.67 -5.04 -17.38
C THR A 131 -10.12 -6.38 -17.90
N SER A 132 -10.59 -6.81 -19.08
CA SER A 132 -10.05 -7.99 -19.76
C SER A 132 -8.63 -7.79 -20.29
N LEU A 133 -8.16 -6.54 -20.41
CA LEU A 133 -6.79 -6.21 -20.78
C LEU A 133 -5.81 -6.62 -19.67
N ASP A 134 -6.14 -6.35 -18.42
CA ASP A 134 -5.38 -6.82 -17.25
C ASP A 134 -5.26 -8.34 -17.20
N LEU A 135 -6.38 -9.03 -17.46
CA LEU A 135 -6.39 -10.49 -17.54
C LEU A 135 -5.47 -11.02 -18.67
N SER A 136 -5.34 -10.27 -19.77
CA SER A 136 -4.42 -10.60 -20.86
C SER A 136 -2.97 -10.42 -20.45
N TYR A 137 -2.63 -9.31 -19.77
CA TYR A 137 -1.30 -9.06 -19.21
C TYR A 137 -0.91 -10.12 -18.18
N LEU A 138 -1.80 -10.44 -17.23
CA LEU A 138 -1.57 -11.45 -16.20
C LEU A 138 -1.27 -12.83 -16.81
N LYS A 139 -2.01 -13.23 -17.86
CA LYS A 139 -1.71 -14.45 -18.62
C LYS A 139 -0.36 -14.39 -19.31
N ARG A 140 -0.02 -13.26 -19.94
CA ARG A 140 1.29 -13.08 -20.59
C ARG A 140 2.43 -13.20 -19.58
N TYR A 141 2.26 -12.66 -18.38
CA TYR A 141 3.25 -12.74 -17.30
C TYR A 141 3.47 -14.19 -16.85
N ILE A 142 2.40 -14.92 -16.56
CA ILE A 142 2.48 -16.34 -16.13
C ILE A 142 3.09 -17.22 -17.23
N LEU A 143 2.80 -16.91 -18.50
CA LEU A 143 3.40 -17.56 -19.67
C LEU A 143 4.81 -17.04 -20.00
N ARG A 144 5.38 -16.16 -19.17
CA ARG A 144 6.71 -15.55 -19.33
C ARG A 144 6.91 -14.81 -20.66
N LYS A 145 5.82 -14.33 -21.26
CA LYS A 145 5.86 -13.48 -22.47
C LYS A 145 6.22 -12.03 -22.13
N ILE A 146 5.97 -11.63 -20.90
CA ILE A 146 6.45 -10.39 -20.29
C ILE A 146 7.10 -10.76 -18.96
N SER A 147 8.15 -10.03 -18.57
CA SER A 147 8.82 -10.20 -17.28
C SER A 147 8.30 -9.24 -16.22
N ASP A 148 7.53 -8.23 -16.62
CA ASP A 148 7.02 -7.18 -15.75
C ASP A 148 5.70 -6.60 -16.25
N PHE A 149 4.96 -5.92 -15.38
CA PHE A 149 3.70 -5.26 -15.67
C PHE A 149 3.89 -3.78 -16.03
N PRO A 150 3.08 -3.22 -16.95
CA PRO A 150 3.15 -1.78 -17.26
C PRO A 150 2.98 -0.88 -16.03
N ALA A 151 2.11 -1.26 -15.07
CA ALA A 151 1.87 -0.50 -13.85
C ALA A 151 3.11 -0.33 -12.96
N ASN A 152 4.11 -1.24 -13.04
CA ASN A 152 5.35 -1.11 -12.27
C ASN A 152 6.26 0.05 -12.74
N ASN A 153 5.98 0.64 -13.90
CA ASN A 153 6.78 1.72 -14.49
C ASN A 153 6.02 3.07 -14.53
N LYS A 154 4.95 3.20 -13.74
CA LYS A 154 4.19 4.44 -13.55
C LYS A 154 4.46 5.00 -12.16
#